data_AF-X0YHR1-F1
#
_entry.id   AF-X0YHR1-F1
#
_cell.length_a   1.000
_cell.length_b   1.000
_cell.length_c   1.000
_cell.angle_alpha   90.00
_cell.angle_beta   90.00
_cell.angle_gamma   90.00
#
_symmetry.space_group_name_H-M   'P 1'
#
loop_
_entity.id
_entity.type
_entity.pdbx_description
1 polymer ?
#
loop_
_entity_poly.entity_id
_entity_poly.type
_entity_poly.pdbx_seq_one_letter_code
_entity_poly.pdbx_strand_id
1 'polypeptide(L)' 'LTVLLNVILAFFNLIPIPPLDGSGVVMGLISEEAAQKYEQIRPYGFFILILLIMTGFIGRILGVVLRIVNSLIY' A
#
# COMPACT_ATOMS: atom_id res chain seq x y z
N LEU A 1 16.07 5.08 -13.08
CA LEU A 1 15.43 3.75 -12.92
C LEU A 1 15.40 3.31 -11.45
N THR A 2 16.52 3.32 -10.73
CA THR A 2 16.61 2.89 -9.32
C THR A 2 15.65 3.65 -8.39
N VAL A 3 15.59 4.99 -8.50
CA VAL A 3 14.68 5.82 -7.69
C VAL A 3 13.21 5.45 -7.95
N LEU A 4 12.83 5.23 -9.21
CA LEU A 4 11.46 4.85 -9.58
C LEU A 4 11.03 3.55 -8.90
N LEU A 5 11.85 2.51 -8.95
CA LEU A 5 11.53 1.22 -8.32
C LEU A 5 11.39 1.35 -6.80
N ASN A 6 12.30 2.08 -6.15
CA ASN A 6 12.22 2.32 -4.70
C ASN A 6 10.94 3.08 -4.31
N VAL A 7 10.54 4.08 -5.10
CA VAL A 7 9.31 4.84 -4.85
C VAL A 7 8.07 3.96 -5.04
N ILE A 8 8.06 3.12 -6.08
CA ILE A 8 6.98 2.16 -6.31
C ILE A 8 6.89 1.16 -5.15
N LEU A 9 8.00 0.56 -4.75
CA LEU A 9 8.05 -0.38 -3.63
C LEU A 9 7.62 0.28 -2.31
N ALA A 10 8.12 1.47 -2.03
CA ALA A 10 7.73 2.25 -0.85
C ALA A 10 6.23 2.56 -0.86
N PHE A 11 5.67 2.96 -2.01
CA PHE A 11 4.24 3.22 -2.14
C PHE A 11 3.41 1.96 -1.86
N PHE A 12 3.76 0.81 -2.45
CA PHE A 12 3.07 -0.44 -2.18
C PHE A 12 3.17 -0.83 -0.70
N ASN A 13 4.36 -0.73 -0.09
CA ASN A 13 4.54 -1.04 1.33
C ASN A 13 3.81 -0.09 2.28
N LEU A 14 3.30 1.05 1.83
CA LEU A 14 2.45 1.93 2.63
C LEU A 14 0.96 1.59 2.56
N ILE A 15 0.55 0.69 1.66
CA ILE A 15 -0.85 0.29 1.53
C ILE A 15 -1.23 -0.59 2.74
N PRO A 16 -2.26 -0.22 3.52
CA PRO A 16 -2.67 -0.96 4.70
C PRO A 16 -3.56 -2.16 4.30
N ILE A 17 -2.97 -3.13 3.59
CA ILE A 17 -3.64 -4.37 3.17
C ILE A 17 -2.63 -5.51 3.28
N PRO A 18 -2.94 -6.62 3.98
CA PRO A 18 -2.05 -7.78 4.03
C PRO A 18 -1.76 -8.32 2.62
N PRO A 19 -0.54 -8.80 2.32
CA PRO A 19 0.61 -8.99 3.21
C PRO A 19 1.58 -7.79 3.27
N LEU A 20 1.19 -6.61 2.79
CA LEU A 20 2.09 -5.45 2.68
C LEU A 20 2.46 -4.89 4.07
N ASP A 21 3.66 -4.33 4.19
CA ASP A 21 4.22 -3.89 5.48
C ASP A 21 3.35 -2.85 6.21
N GLY A 22 2.68 -1.98 5.46
CA GLY A 22 1.76 -0.95 5.97
C GLY A 22 0.58 -1.55 6.74
N SER A 23 0.22 -2.80 6.43
CA SER A 23 -0.76 -3.56 7.20
C SER A 23 -0.25 -3.86 8.62
N GLY A 24 1.04 -4.19 8.76
CA GLY A 24 1.69 -4.39 10.06
C GLY A 24 1.77 -3.10 10.87
N VAL A 25 2.08 -1.98 10.21
CA VAL A 25 2.08 -0.65 10.84
C VAL A 25 0.71 -0.33 11.42
N VAL A 26 -0.37 -0.51 10.64
CA VAL A 26 -1.74 -0.24 11.13
C VAL A 26 -2.10 -1.14 12.31
N MET A 27 -1.77 -2.44 12.26
CA MET A 27 -2.02 -3.35 13.38
C MET A 27 -1.31 -2.93 14.68
N GLY A 28 -0.11 -2.34 14.59
CA GLY A 28 0.62 -1.82 15.75
C GLY A 28 0.07 -0.50 16.31
N LEU A 29 -0.79 0.21 15.56
CA LEU A 29 -1.36 1.50 15.96
C LEU A 29 -2.78 1.39 16.52
N ILE A 30 -3.51 0.32 16.20
CA ILE A 30 -4.90 0.09 16.66
C ILE A 30 -4.94 -0.77 17.93
N SER A 31 -6.10 -0.81 18.60
CA SER A 31 -6.28 -1.68 19.78
C SER A 31 -6.14 -3.16 19.43
N GLU A 32 -5.79 -3.99 20.41
CA GLU A 32 -5.62 -5.43 20.19
C GLU A 32 -6.87 -6.11 19.61
N GLU A 33 -8.06 -5.74 20.10
CA GLU A 33 -9.33 -6.27 19.56
C GLU A 33 -9.53 -5.87 18.08
N ALA A 34 -9.18 -4.62 17.73
CA ALA A 34 -9.26 -4.13 16.35
C ALA A 34 -8.21 -4.82 15.47
N ALA A 35 -7.00 -5.06 15.98
CA ALA A 35 -5.95 -5.79 15.26
C ALA A 35 -6.37 -7.23 14.98
N GLN A 36 -6.98 -7.93 15.94
CA GLN A 36 -7.52 -9.28 15.74
C GLN A 36 -8.60 -9.31 14.65
N LYS A 37 -9.49 -8.33 14.62
CA LYS A 37 -10.52 -8.20 13.57
C LYS A 37 -9.91 -7.88 12.21
N TYR A 38 -8.96 -6.96 12.18
CA TYR A 38 -8.26 -6.54 10.97
C TYR A 38 -7.45 -7.72 10.36
N GLU A 39 -6.87 -8.56 11.19
CA GLU A 39 -6.11 -9.75 10.78
C GLU A 39 -6.96 -10.79 10.04
N GLN A 40 -8.27 -10.83 10.30
CA GLN A 40 -9.20 -11.71 9.58
C GLN A 40 -9.27 -11.42 8.07
N ILE A 41 -8.81 -10.24 7.64
CA ILE A 41 -8.73 -9.84 6.23
C ILE A 41 -7.53 -10.51 5.52
N ARG A 42 -6.52 -11.02 6.25
CA ARG A 42 -5.27 -11.55 5.69
C ARG A 42 -5.45 -12.56 4.54
N PRO A 43 -6.35 -13.57 4.63
CA PRO A 43 -6.53 -14.54 3.54
C PRO A 43 -7.03 -13.91 2.24
N TYR A 44 -7.76 -12.79 2.34
CA TYR A 44 -8.34 -12.07 1.21
C TYR A 44 -7.45 -10.93 0.70
N GLY A 45 -6.43 -10.53 1.46
CA GLY A 45 -5.61 -9.35 1.19
C GLY A 45 -5.01 -9.32 -0.22
N PHE A 46 -4.48 -10.46 -0.69
CA PHE A 46 -3.97 -10.58 -2.05
C PHE A 46 -5.02 -10.31 -3.13
N PHE A 47 -6.24 -10.85 -2.98
CA PHE A 47 -7.33 -10.64 -3.92
C PHE A 47 -7.84 -9.19 -3.89
N ILE A 48 -7.91 -8.58 -2.70
CA ILE A 48 -8.26 -7.16 -2.54
C ILE A 48 -7.24 -6.29 -3.28
N LEU A 49 -5.94 -6.58 -3.13
CA LEU A 49 -4.88 -5.85 -3.83
C LEU A 49 -5.02 -5.97 -5.35
N ILE A 50 -5.26 -7.18 -5.88
CA ILE A 50 -5.49 -7.37 -7.32
C ILE A 50 -6.68 -6.54 -7.78
N LEU A 51 -7.81 -6.60 -7.06
CA LEU A 51 -9.01 -5.85 -7.43
C LEU A 51 -8.72 -4.33 -7.48
N LEU A 52 -8.01 -3.81 -6.49
CA LEU A 52 -7.62 -2.38 -6.45
C LEU A 52 -6.65 -1.99 -7.57
N ILE A 53 -5.79 -2.91 -8.01
CA ILE A 53 -4.93 -2.70 -9.18
C ILE A 53 -5.79 -2.71 -10.47
N MET A 54 -6.68 -3.68 -10.62
CA MET A 54 -7.51 -3.84 -11.82
C MET A 54 -8.49 -2.69 -12.03
N THR A 55 -9.01 -2.10 -10.96
CA THR A 55 -9.84 -0.87 -11.03
C THR A 55 -9.05 0.36 -11.47
N GLY A 56 -7.71 0.29 -11.51
CA GLY A 56 -6.83 1.40 -11.82
C GLY A 56 -6.68 2.42 -10.67
N PHE A 57 -7.30 2.17 -9.51
CA PHE A 57 -7.26 3.08 -8.37
C PHE A 57 -5.83 3.29 -7.87
N ILE A 58 -5.11 2.19 -7.63
CA ILE A 58 -3.71 2.20 -7.20
C ILE A 58 -2.83 2.95 -8.21
N GLY A 59 -3.03 2.70 -9.51
CA GLY A 59 -2.28 3.37 -10.58
C GLY A 59 -2.50 4.88 -10.62
N ARG A 60 -3.72 5.36 -10.39
CA ARG A 60 -4.02 6.81 -10.34
C ARG A 60 -3.30 7.50 -9.18
N ILE A 61 -3.31 6.91 -7.99
CA ILE A 61 -2.62 7.46 -6.82
C ILE A 61 -1.11 7.43 -7.03
N LEU A 62 -0.56 6.29 -7.48
CA LEU A 62 0.86 6.16 -7.79
C LEU A 62 1.30 7.20 -8.82
N GLY A 63 0.50 7.46 -9.85
CA GLY A 63 0.78 8.50 -10.84
C GLY A 63 0.83 9.93 -10.27
N VAL A 64 0.06 10.23 -9.22
CA VAL A 64 0.19 11.50 -8.47
C VAL A 64 1.50 11.53 -7.69
N VAL A 65 1.81 10.46 -6.94
CA VAL A 65 3.03 10.33 -6.15
C VAL A 65 4.27 10.50 -7.03
N LEU A 66 4.32 9.80 -8.17
CA LEU A 66 5.44 9.88 -9.11
C LEU A 66 5.61 11.27 -9.71
N ARG A 67 4.51 11.99 -10.01
CA ARG A 67 4.58 13.37 -10.49
C ARG A 67 5.19 14.30 -9.44
N ILE A 68 4.76 14.18 -8.18
CA ILE A 68 5.30 14.97 -7.07
C ILE A 68 6.79 14.66 -6.90
N VAL A 69 7.16 13.38 -6.80
CA VAL A 69 8.55 12.98 -6.63
C VAL A 69 9.43 13.48 -7.78
N ASN A 70 8.96 13.35 -9.02
CA ASN A 70 9.69 13.87 -10.18
C ASN A 70 9.86 15.39 -10.11
N SER A 71 8.83 16.14 -9.70
CA SER A 71 8.94 17.61 -9.53
C SER A 71 9.86 18.06 -8.39
N LEU A 72 10.26 17.16 -7.49
CA LEU A 72 11.21 17.44 -6.42
C LEU A 72 12.64 17.06 -6.80
N ILE A 73 12.80 16.11 -7.74
CA ILE A 73 14.09 15.63 -8.21
C ILE A 73 14.63 16.51 -9.34
N TYR A 74 13.75 17.05 -10.18
CA TYR A 74 14.06 17.94 -11.29
C TYR A 74 13.68 19.39 -10.97
#